data_AF-A0A4R3Z6E6-F1
#
_entry.id   AF-A0A4R3Z6E6-F1
#
_cell.length_a   1.000
_cell.length_b   1.000
_cell.length_c   1.000
_cell.angle_alpha   90.00
_cell.angle_beta   90.00
_cell.angle_gamma   90.00
#
_symmetry.space_group_name_H-M   'P 1'
#
loop_
_entity.id
_entity.type
_entity.pdbx_description
1 polymer ?
#
loop_
_entity_poly.entity_id
_entity_poly.type
_entity_poly.pdbx_seq_one_letter_code
_entity_poly.pdbx_strand_id
1 'polypeptide(L)'
;MGVDKFNHEGYFDPTTYEALTNIHREEMAADKKAAYLPLVYVCSPYAGDVETNVKNAKRYSRFAVDENAIPVTPHLLYPQFMDDGNEAEREMAMHFNYVLLGKCTEVWVFGGVISRGMAREIGVAKKRRMKIRWFTQDLKEVGEYD
;
A
#
# COMPACT_ATOMS: atom_id res chain seq x y z
N MET A 1 -1.16 -20.14 -23.57
CA MET A 1 -1.69 -20.74 -24.82
C MET A 1 -3.03 -20.11 -25.08
N GLY A 2 -3.33 -19.70 -26.33
CA GLY A 2 -4.60 -19.07 -26.67
C GLY A 2 -5.70 -20.09 -27.00
N VAL A 3 -6.95 -19.66 -26.96
CA VAL A 3 -8.11 -20.45 -27.40
C VAL A 3 -8.05 -20.60 -28.94
N ASP A 4 -8.25 -21.82 -29.44
CA ASP A 4 -8.27 -22.08 -30.90
C ASP A 4 -9.61 -21.67 -31.52
N LYS A 5 -9.55 -21.13 -32.74
CA LYS A 5 -10.72 -20.75 -33.55
C LYS A 5 -11.38 -21.94 -34.24
N PHE A 6 -10.71 -23.08 -34.28
CA PHE A 6 -11.19 -24.30 -34.90
C PHE A 6 -11.46 -25.38 -33.85
N ASN A 7 -12.50 -26.17 -34.08
CA ASN A 7 -12.81 -27.33 -33.23
C ASN A 7 -11.84 -28.50 -33.53
N HIS A 8 -11.98 -29.61 -32.80
CA HIS A 8 -11.11 -30.79 -32.94
C HIS A 8 -11.17 -31.46 -34.33
N GLU A 9 -12.19 -31.17 -35.13
CA GLU A 9 -12.35 -31.65 -36.51
C GLU A 9 -11.79 -30.65 -37.54
N GLY A 10 -11.30 -29.48 -37.10
CA GLY A 10 -10.75 -28.44 -37.97
C GLY A 10 -11.80 -27.50 -38.58
N TYR A 11 -13.06 -27.56 -38.15
CA TYR A 11 -14.10 -26.62 -38.59
C TYR A 11 -14.02 -25.32 -37.79
N PHE A 12 -14.24 -24.20 -38.48
CA PHE A 12 -14.31 -22.89 -37.85
C PHE A 12 -15.53 -22.82 -36.94
N ASP A 13 -15.30 -22.63 -35.63
CA ASP A 13 -16.35 -22.61 -34.61
C ASP A 13 -16.29 -21.29 -33.83
N PRO A 14 -16.88 -20.20 -34.36
CA PRO A 14 -16.80 -18.88 -33.76
C PRO A 14 -17.50 -18.81 -32.41
N THR A 15 -18.59 -19.56 -32.22
CA THR A 15 -19.37 -19.56 -30.98
C THR A 15 -18.56 -20.15 -29.83
N THR A 16 -17.95 -21.32 -30.05
CA THR A 16 -17.11 -21.96 -29.03
C THR A 16 -15.86 -21.12 -28.74
N TYR A 17 -15.23 -20.58 -29.78
CA TYR A 17 -14.07 -19.69 -29.64
C TYR A 17 -14.40 -18.45 -28.79
N GLU A 18 -15.50 -17.75 -29.07
CA GLU A 18 -15.89 -16.55 -28.32
C GLU A 18 -16.20 -16.88 -26.85
N ALA A 19 -16.96 -17.94 -26.60
CA ALA A 19 -17.32 -18.36 -25.25
C ALA A 19 -16.08 -18.69 -24.41
N LEU A 20 -15.18 -19.54 -24.94
CA LEU A 20 -13.94 -19.92 -24.25
C LEU A 20 -12.97 -18.74 -24.09
N THR A 21 -12.91 -17.83 -25.06
CA THR A 21 -12.08 -16.62 -24.98
C THR A 21 -12.54 -15.68 -23.87
N ASN A 22 -13.86 -15.53 -23.71
CA ASN A 22 -14.41 -14.71 -22.62
C ASN A 22 -14.11 -15.32 -21.25
N ILE A 23 -14.33 -16.63 -21.09
CA ILE A 23 -13.97 -17.36 -19.86
C ILE A 23 -12.48 -17.18 -19.54
N HIS A 24 -11.61 -17.42 -20.53
CA HIS A 24 -10.17 -17.27 -20.34
C HIS A 24 -9.76 -15.85 -19.95
N ARG A 25 -10.40 -14.82 -20.53
CA ARG A 25 -10.14 -13.42 -20.17
C ARG A 25 -10.57 -13.13 -18.73
N GLU A 26 -11.72 -13.65 -18.31
CA GLU A 26 -12.22 -13.51 -16.94
C GLU A 26 -11.31 -14.20 -15.93
N GLU A 27 -10.85 -15.43 -16.22
CA GLU A 27 -9.86 -16.15 -15.42
C GLU A 27 -8.55 -15.35 -15.30
N MET A 28 -7.99 -14.88 -16.42
CA MET A 28 -6.77 -14.08 -16.42
C MET A 28 -6.91 -12.76 -15.66
N ALA A 29 -8.08 -12.11 -15.75
CA ALA A 29 -8.37 -10.91 -14.99
C ALA A 29 -8.50 -11.19 -13.49
N ALA A 30 -9.13 -12.30 -13.12
CA ALA A 30 -9.25 -12.77 -11.74
C ALA A 30 -7.87 -13.12 -11.16
N ASP A 31 -7.03 -13.84 -11.88
CA ASP A 31 -5.65 -14.18 -11.50
C ASP A 31 -4.79 -12.93 -11.31
N LYS A 32 -4.87 -11.99 -12.26
CA LYS A 32 -4.15 -10.72 -12.17
C LYS A 32 -4.61 -9.88 -10.98
N LYS A 33 -5.91 -9.90 -10.67
CA LYS A 33 -6.47 -9.24 -9.49
C LYS A 33 -6.04 -9.94 -8.21
N ALA A 34 -5.98 -11.27 -8.20
CA ALA A 34 -5.51 -12.06 -7.06
C ALA A 34 -4.01 -11.84 -6.79
N ALA A 35 -3.22 -11.61 -7.84
CA ALA A 35 -1.79 -11.32 -7.75
C ALA A 35 -1.46 -9.84 -7.46
N TYR A 36 -2.46 -8.94 -7.46
CA TYR A 36 -2.22 -7.52 -7.23
C TYR A 36 -1.96 -7.24 -5.75
N LEU A 37 -0.79 -6.68 -5.44
CA LEU A 37 -0.44 -6.19 -4.11
C LEU A 37 -0.46 -4.65 -4.12
N PRO A 38 -1.33 -3.97 -3.35
CA PRO A 38 -1.33 -2.52 -3.26
C PRO A 38 -0.03 -2.01 -2.61
N LEU A 39 0.48 -0.90 -3.13
CA LEU A 39 1.58 -0.18 -2.49
C LEU A 39 0.99 0.71 -1.39
N VAL A 40 1.35 0.41 -0.15
CA VAL A 40 0.74 1.02 1.05
C VAL A 40 1.75 1.89 1.76
N TYR A 41 1.41 3.16 1.95
CA TYR A 41 2.18 4.03 2.83
C TYR A 41 1.81 3.76 4.30
N VAL A 42 2.78 3.33 5.11
CA VAL A 42 2.58 3.10 6.55
C VAL A 42 2.80 4.43 7.28
N CYS A 43 1.71 5.01 7.77
CA CYS A 43 1.70 6.26 8.52
C CYS A 43 1.61 5.92 10.02
N SER A 44 2.69 6.12 10.76
CA SER A 44 2.75 5.88 12.21
C SER A 44 3.65 6.89 12.90
N PRO A 45 3.51 7.09 14.23
CA PRO A 45 4.42 7.94 14.98
C PRO A 45 5.87 7.46 14.85
N TYR A 46 6.79 8.40 14.72
CA TYR A 46 8.24 8.14 14.77
C TYR A 46 8.89 8.89 15.94
N ALA A 47 8.72 10.22 15.98
CA ALA A 47 9.24 11.08 17.05
C ALA A 47 8.59 10.80 18.42
N GLY A 48 9.26 11.20 19.50
CA GLY A 48 8.85 10.90 20.88
C GLY A 48 9.63 9.70 21.41
N ASP A 49 8.94 8.65 21.83
CA ASP A 49 9.56 7.37 22.17
C ASP A 49 9.98 6.62 20.90
N VAL A 50 11.13 7.02 20.34
CA VAL A 50 11.65 6.49 19.06
C VAL A 50 11.86 4.99 19.12
N GLU A 51 12.34 4.44 20.24
CA GLU A 51 12.60 3.00 20.35
C GLU A 51 11.31 2.19 20.22
N THR A 52 10.27 2.57 20.98
CA THR A 52 8.95 1.93 20.90
C THR A 52 8.29 2.16 19.54
N ASN A 53 8.38 3.38 19.01
CA ASN A 53 7.80 3.72 17.72
C ASN A 53 8.44 2.95 16.56
N VAL A 54 9.75 2.74 16.57
CA VAL A 54 10.46 1.92 15.58
C VAL A 54 10.01 0.45 15.65
N LYS A 55 9.85 -0.11 16.86
CA LYS A 55 9.34 -1.47 17.05
C LYS A 55 7.91 -1.60 16.50
N ASN A 56 7.06 -0.63 16.81
CA ASN A 56 5.68 -0.57 16.34
C ASN A 56 5.60 -0.43 14.81
N ALA A 57 6.35 0.50 14.22
CA ALA A 57 6.41 0.69 12.77
C ALA A 57 6.82 -0.61 12.06
N LYS A 58 7.83 -1.34 12.55
CA LYS A 58 8.22 -2.65 12.01
C LYS A 58 7.08 -3.67 12.08
N ARG A 59 6.36 -3.71 13.21
CA ARG A 59 5.18 -4.58 13.39
C ARG A 59 4.06 -4.21 12.42
N TYR A 60 3.80 -2.92 12.21
CA TYR A 60 2.80 -2.42 11.26
C TYR A 60 3.18 -2.75 9.81
N SER A 61 4.45 -2.59 9.43
CA SER A 61 4.94 -2.99 8.11
C SER A 61 4.80 -4.50 7.90
N ARG A 62 5.08 -5.32 8.92
CA ARG A 62 4.88 -6.78 8.83
C ARG A 62 3.41 -7.13 8.64
N PHE A 63 2.52 -6.50 9.40
CA PHE A 63 1.08 -6.66 9.24
C PHE A 63 0.61 -6.33 7.82
N ALA A 64 1.12 -5.25 7.21
CA ALA A 64 0.81 -4.93 5.82
C ALA A 64 1.24 -6.03 4.83
N VAL A 65 2.39 -6.68 5.06
CA VAL A 65 2.80 -7.84 4.26
C VAL A 65 1.84 -9.00 4.45
N ASP A 66 1.42 -9.28 5.69
CA ASP A 66 0.48 -10.36 6.01
C ASP A 66 -0.91 -10.11 5.37
N GLU A 67 -1.30 -8.85 5.20
CA GLU A 67 -2.51 -8.41 4.52
C GLU A 67 -2.34 -8.29 2.98
N ASN A 68 -1.32 -8.94 2.40
CA ASN A 68 -1.01 -8.92 0.96
C ASN A 68 -0.80 -7.50 0.39
N ALA A 69 -0.10 -6.63 1.11
CA ALA A 69 0.31 -5.32 0.64
C ALA A 69 1.83 -5.15 0.64
N ILE A 70 2.32 -4.21 -0.17
CA ILE A 70 3.73 -3.82 -0.20
C ILE A 70 3.88 -2.57 0.70
N PRO A 71 4.48 -2.68 1.90
CA PRO A 71 4.63 -1.55 2.79
C PRO A 71 5.75 -0.60 2.34
N VAL A 72 5.46 0.69 2.39
CA VAL A 72 6.42 1.78 2.29
C VAL A 72 6.45 2.49 3.63
N THR A 73 7.56 2.37 4.36
CA THR A 73 7.72 2.93 5.71
C THR A 73 9.00 3.76 5.79
N PRO A 74 9.04 4.95 5.17
CA PRO A 74 10.29 5.68 4.97
C PRO A 74 10.97 6.13 6.27
N HIS A 75 10.19 6.35 7.32
CA HIS A 75 10.70 6.71 8.65
C HIS A 75 11.43 5.55 9.36
N LEU A 76 11.45 4.34 8.79
CA LEU A 76 12.37 3.27 9.21
C LEU A 76 13.66 3.24 8.36
N LEU A 77 13.63 3.84 7.17
CA LEU A 77 14.73 3.78 6.20
C LEU A 77 15.69 4.96 6.37
N TYR A 78 15.18 6.19 6.26
CA TYR A 78 16.02 7.38 6.23
C TYR A 78 16.84 7.61 7.49
N PRO A 79 16.33 7.37 8.72
CA PRO A 79 17.14 7.54 9.92
C PRO A 79 18.38 6.63 10.03
N GLN A 80 18.50 5.63 9.15
CA GLN A 80 19.70 4.77 9.10
C GLN A 80 20.91 5.47 8.46
N PHE A 81 20.69 6.55 7.71
CA PHE A 81 21.75 7.29 7.01
C PHE A 81 21.51 8.81 6.89
N MET A 82 20.43 9.32 7.48
CA MET A 82 20.11 10.74 7.60
C MET A 82 19.86 11.08 9.07
N ASP A 83 20.27 12.28 9.49
CA ASP A 83 20.12 12.79 10.85
C ASP A 83 18.80 13.57 11.01
N ASP A 84 17.83 13.01 11.73
CA ASP A 84 16.56 13.67 12.04
C ASP A 84 16.70 14.88 12.97
N GLY A 85 17.85 15.01 13.66
CA GLY A 85 18.22 16.18 14.45
C GLY A 85 18.76 17.34 13.62
N ASN A 86 19.14 17.11 12.37
CA ASN A 86 19.53 18.13 11.41
C ASN A 86 18.30 18.62 10.63
N GLU A 87 17.95 19.90 10.78
CA GLU A 87 16.73 20.46 10.16
C GLU A 87 16.72 20.31 8.63
N ALA A 88 17.86 20.49 7.96
CA ALA A 88 17.93 20.40 6.50
C ALA A 88 17.73 18.96 6.00
N GLU A 89 18.32 17.98 6.67
CA GLU A 89 18.12 16.57 6.36
C GLU A 89 16.71 16.11 6.70
N ARG A 90 16.15 16.60 7.82
CA ARG A 90 14.75 16.38 8.20
C ARG A 90 13.77 16.89 7.15
N GLU A 91 13.96 18.11 6.65
CA GLU A 91 13.14 18.67 5.57
C GLU A 91 13.25 17.84 4.28
N MET A 92 14.46 17.40 3.95
CA MET A 92 14.71 16.54 2.80
C MET A 92 14.02 15.17 2.94
N ALA A 93 14.12 14.52 4.11
CA ALA A 93 13.45 13.26 4.41
C ALA A 93 11.91 13.42 4.33
N MET A 94 11.35 14.50 4.87
CA MET A 94 9.92 14.80 4.72
C MET A 94 9.51 14.96 3.26
N HIS A 95 10.32 15.63 2.44
CA HIS A 95 10.06 15.75 1.00
C HIS A 95 10.01 14.37 0.32
N PHE A 96 11.00 13.51 0.60
CA PHE A 96 11.03 12.15 0.07
C PHE A 96 9.81 11.32 0.49
N ASN A 97 9.38 11.45 1.75
CA ASN A 97 8.17 10.81 2.27
C ASN A 97 6.95 11.19 1.43
N TYR A 98 6.77 12.47 1.08
CA TYR A 98 5.64 12.91 0.26
C TYR A 98 5.70 12.41 -1.18
N VAL A 99 6.88 12.31 -1.77
CA VAL A 99 7.07 11.74 -3.11
C VAL A 99 6.67 10.27 -3.11
N LEU A 100 7.13 9.50 -2.12
CA LEU A 100 6.81 8.08 -1.95
C LEU A 100 5.33 7.85 -1.64
N LEU A 101 4.74 8.65 -0.75
CA LEU A 101 3.30 8.65 -0.48
C LEU A 101 2.52 8.84 -1.78
N GLY A 102 2.97 9.76 -2.63
CA GLY A 102 2.35 10.01 -3.93
C GLY A 102 2.42 8.86 -4.94
N LYS A 103 3.23 7.82 -4.68
CA LYS A 103 3.30 6.59 -5.49
C LYS A 103 2.49 5.44 -4.91
N CYS A 104 2.10 5.55 -3.64
CA CYS A 104 1.26 4.55 -2.98
C CYS A 104 -0.18 4.63 -3.48
N THR A 105 -0.91 3.51 -3.44
CA THR A 105 -2.34 3.46 -3.76
C THR A 105 -3.21 3.62 -2.52
N GLU A 106 -2.67 3.30 -1.35
CA GLU A 106 -3.35 3.46 -0.07
C GLU A 106 -2.41 4.05 1.01
N VAL A 107 -3.01 4.62 2.05
CA VAL A 107 -2.32 5.04 3.28
C VAL A 107 -2.94 4.32 4.47
N TRP A 108 -2.14 3.63 5.27
CA TRP A 108 -2.61 2.93 6.46
C TRP A 108 -2.07 3.66 7.69
N VAL A 109 -2.98 4.15 8.53
CA VAL A 109 -2.68 4.94 9.71
C VAL A 109 -2.72 4.06 10.95
N PHE A 110 -1.65 4.09 11.74
CA PHE A 110 -1.49 3.29 12.95
C PHE A 110 -1.11 4.14 14.17
N GLY A 111 -1.26 3.56 15.36
CA GLY A 111 -0.72 4.12 16.61
C GLY A 111 -1.76 4.74 17.53
N GLY A 112 -3.02 4.91 17.09
CA GLY A 112 -4.11 5.45 17.90
C GLY A 112 -3.99 6.94 18.25
N VAL A 113 -2.92 7.59 17.81
CA VAL A 113 -2.65 9.02 18.00
C VAL A 113 -2.12 9.62 16.71
N ILE A 114 -2.49 10.87 16.42
CA ILE A 114 -2.02 11.59 15.23
C ILE A 114 -0.89 12.53 15.63
N SER A 115 0.34 12.17 15.25
CA SER A 115 1.47 13.10 15.39
C SER A 115 1.41 14.23 14.36
N ARG A 116 2.16 15.31 14.59
CA ARG A 116 2.24 16.44 13.63
C ARG A 116 2.72 16.01 12.24
N GLY A 117 3.64 15.06 12.16
CA GLY A 117 4.12 14.49 10.90
C GLY A 117 3.02 13.71 10.18
N MET A 118 2.34 12.82 10.91
CA MET A 118 1.22 12.04 10.37
C MET A 118 0.08 12.93 9.87
N ALA A 119 -0.28 13.99 10.61
CA ALA A 119 -1.33 14.92 10.19
C ALA A 119 -1.06 15.52 8.80
N ARG A 120 0.21 15.82 8.48
CA ARG A 120 0.61 16.32 7.15
C ARG A 120 0.46 15.24 6.09
N GLU A 121 0.95 14.03 6.35
CA GLU A 121 0.82 12.87 5.43
C GLU A 121 -0.65 12.54 5.14
N ILE A 122 -1.47 12.46 6.19
CA ILE A 122 -2.93 12.25 6.10
C ILE A 122 -3.58 13.37 5.31
N GLY A 123 -3.20 14.63 5.57
CA GLY A 123 -3.71 15.78 4.81
C GLY A 123 -3.41 15.68 3.31
N VAL A 124 -2.20 15.26 2.94
CA VAL A 124 -1.82 15.02 1.53
C VAL A 124 -2.64 13.87 0.94
N ALA A 125 -2.79 12.76 1.68
CA ALA A 125 -3.58 11.61 1.25
C ALA A 125 -5.05 11.97 0.99
N LYS A 126 -5.67 12.73 1.91
CA LYS A 126 -7.03 13.26 1.77
C LYS A 126 -7.15 14.19 0.55
N LYS A 127 -6.22 15.12 0.38
CA LYS A 127 -6.21 16.04 -0.77
C LYS A 127 -6.11 15.29 -2.11
N ARG A 128 -5.38 14.17 -2.14
CA ARG A 128 -5.23 13.29 -3.30
C ARG A 128 -6.34 12.26 -3.45
N ARG A 129 -7.35 12.25 -2.57
CA ARG A 129 -8.44 11.27 -2.53
C ARG A 129 -7.94 9.82 -2.51
N MET A 130 -6.83 9.60 -1.82
CA MET A 130 -6.28 8.25 -1.63
C MET A 130 -7.18 7.45 -0.69
N LYS A 131 -7.15 6.13 -0.80
CA LYS A 131 -7.79 5.25 0.18
C LYS A 131 -7.00 5.30 1.49
N ILE A 132 -7.66 5.67 2.58
CA ILE A 132 -7.06 5.73 3.91
C ILE A 132 -7.74 4.68 4.79
N ARG A 133 -6.95 3.80 5.41
CA ARG A 133 -7.39 2.81 6.40
C ARG A 133 -6.80 3.15 7.75
N TRP A 134 -7.57 2.97 8.82
CA TRP A 134 -7.17 3.35 10.17
C TRP A 134 -7.15 2.11 11.05
N PHE A 135 -6.09 1.98 11.86
CA PHE A 135 -5.89 0.81 12.70
C PHE A 135 -5.51 1.22 14.11
N THR A 136 -5.97 0.48 15.11
CA THR A 136 -5.48 0.63 16.49
C THR A 136 -4.04 0.13 16.64
N GLN A 137 -3.43 0.34 17.80
CA GLN A 137 -2.13 -0.25 18.14
C GLN A 137 -2.16 -1.80 18.13
N ASP A 138 -3.35 -2.39 18.27
CA ASP A 138 -3.57 -3.83 18.22
C ASP A 138 -3.91 -4.35 16.81
N LEU A 139 -3.66 -3.56 15.77
CA LEU A 139 -3.89 -3.92 14.36
C LEU A 139 -5.37 -4.16 14.02
N LYS A 140 -6.30 -3.63 14.81
CA LYS A 140 -7.73 -3.69 14.51
C LYS A 140 -8.14 -2.50 13.66
N GLU A 141 -8.76 -2.76 12.52
CA GLU A 141 -9.30 -1.70 11.66
C GLU A 141 -10.44 -0.98 12.37
N VAL A 142 -10.40 0.36 12.32
CA VAL A 142 -11.35 1.28 12.96
C VAL A 142 -11.73 2.41 12.01
N GLY A 143 -12.67 3.26 12.43
CA GLY A 143 -12.92 4.52 11.75
C GLY A 143 -11.72 5.47 11.85
N GLU A 144 -11.82 6.63 11.18
CA GLU A 144 -10.90 7.73 11.45
C GLU A 144 -10.86 8.00 12.96
N TYR A 145 -9.67 8.22 13.51
CA TYR A 145 -9.54 8.51 14.93
C TYR A 145 -10.36 9.75 15.28
N ASP A 146 -11.22 9.63 16.29
CA ASP A 146 -11.99 10.74 16.85
C ASP A 146 -11.09 11.75 17.59
#